data_AF-A0A396HQV9-F1
#
_entry.id   AF-A0A396HQV9-F1
#
_cell.length_a   1.000
_cell.length_b   1.000
_cell.length_c   1.000
_cell.angle_alpha   90.00
_cell.angle_beta   90.00
_cell.angle_gamma   90.00
#
_symmetry.space_group_name_H-M   'P 1'
#
loop_
_entity.id
_entity.type
_entity.pdbx_description
1 polymer ?
#
loop_
_entity_poly.entity_id
_entity_poly.type
_entity_poly.pdbx_seq_one_letter_code
_entity_poly.pdbx_strand_id
1 'polypeptide(L)'
;MVSERAKLHIALTFLQFCHAGNHIFLRIALNTGVSKLVFPVYRNITAFILLAPLAYFTEKKDRPQITSYCLIQFFLLGLVGITMKEGFYLLGLDNTSPTFASAMQNSVPALTFLMAVILRQAITL
;
A
#
# COMPACT_ATOMS: atom_id res chain seq x y z
N MET A 1 -1.82 30.58 8.31
CA MET A 1 -1.03 29.37 8.62
C MET A 1 -2.00 28.24 8.92
N VAL A 2 -2.12 27.25 8.03
CA VAL A 2 -3.01 26.09 8.25
C VAL A 2 -2.43 25.23 9.37
N SER A 3 -3.23 24.88 10.37
CA SER A 3 -2.84 24.02 11.50
C SER A 3 -2.32 22.66 10.99
N GLU A 4 -1.25 22.13 11.58
CA GLU A 4 -0.66 20.83 11.21
C GLU A 4 -1.70 19.70 11.15
N ARG A 5 -2.67 19.71 12.06
CA ARG A 5 -3.78 18.75 12.05
C ARG A 5 -4.63 18.87 10.79
N ALA A 6 -4.93 20.09 10.37
CA ALA A 6 -5.70 20.34 9.15
C ALA A 6 -4.95 19.88 7.90
N LYS A 7 -3.62 20.07 7.83
CA LYS A 7 -2.79 19.53 6.73
C LYS A 7 -2.87 18.01 6.66
N LEU A 8 -2.74 17.32 7.80
CA LEU A 8 -2.84 15.87 7.89
C LEU A 8 -4.22 15.36 7.45
N HIS A 9 -5.31 16.00 7.88
CA HIS A 9 -6.66 15.64 7.48
C HIS A 9 -6.91 15.85 5.98
N ILE A 10 -6.42 16.95 5.42
CA ILE A 10 -6.51 17.22 3.97
C ILE A 10 -5.73 16.15 3.19
N ALA A 11 -4.50 15.84 3.62
CA ALA A 11 -3.68 14.80 2.97
C ALA A 11 -4.33 13.41 3.04
N LEU A 12 -4.90 13.04 4.20
CA LEU A 12 -5.61 11.77 4.37
C LEU A 12 -6.86 11.70 3.49
N THR A 13 -7.63 12.78 3.41
CA THR A 13 -8.83 12.85 2.57
C THR A 13 -8.48 12.72 1.10
N PHE A 14 -7.42 13.42 0.66
CA PHE A 14 -6.90 13.30 -0.70
C PHE A 14 -6.43 11.87 -1.01
N LEU A 15 -5.69 11.24 -0.09
CA LEU A 15 -5.25 9.85 -0.23
C LEU A 15 -6.43 8.89 -0.37
N GLN A 16 -7.49 9.05 0.43
CA GLN A 16 -8.70 8.24 0.34
C GLN A 16 -9.42 8.42 -1.00
N PHE A 17 -9.45 9.64 -1.52
CA PHE A 17 -10.00 9.91 -2.85
C PHE A 17 -9.19 9.21 -3.96
N CYS A 18 -7.86 9.29 -3.92
CA CYS A 18 -6.98 8.55 -4.82
C CYS A 18 -7.18 7.02 -4.70
N HIS A 19 -7.39 6.52 -3.48
CA HIS A 19 -7.66 5.10 -3.24
C HIS A 19 -8.99 4.66 -3.87
N ALA A 20 -10.05 5.45 -3.68
CA ALA A 20 -11.35 5.20 -4.32
C ALA A 20 -11.24 5.21 -5.85
N GLY A 21 -10.49 6.17 -6.42
CA GLY A 21 -10.21 6.21 -7.86
C GLY A 21 -9.53 4.94 -8.37
N ASN A 22 -8.52 4.44 -7.64
CA ASN A 22 -7.84 3.19 -7.98
C ASN A 22 -8.80 1.99 -8.03
N HIS A 23 -9.77 1.90 -7.10
CA HIS A 23 -10.77 0.82 -7.14
C HIS A 23 -11.66 0.90 -8.39
N ILE A 24 -12.01 2.10 -8.85
CA ILE A 24 -12.79 2.30 -10.07
C ILE A 24 -11.97 1.88 -11.30
N PHE A 25 -10.71 2.34 -11.40
CA PHE A 25 -9.80 1.96 -12.48
C PHE A 25 -9.57 0.44 -12.53
N LEU A 26 -9.38 -0.20 -11.37
CA LEU A 26 -9.27 -1.65 -11.27
C LEU A 26 -10.53 -2.33 -11.80
N ARG A 27 -11.73 -1.87 -11.41
CA ARG A 27 -13.00 -2.45 -11.89
C ARG A 27 -13.17 -2.32 -13.40
N ILE A 28 -12.79 -1.17 -13.97
CA ILE A 28 -12.81 -0.95 -15.42
C ILE A 28 -11.83 -1.91 -16.11
N ALA A 29 -10.58 -2.00 -15.65
CA ALA A 29 -9.56 -2.87 -16.24
C ALA A 29 -9.96 -4.36 -16.20
N LEU A 30 -10.55 -4.81 -15.09
CA LEU A 30 -11.06 -6.18 -14.95
C LEU A 30 -12.23 -6.47 -15.89
N ASN A 31 -13.14 -5.51 -16.08
CA ASN A 31 -14.26 -5.65 -17.03
C ASN A 31 -13.80 -5.74 -18.49
N THR A 32 -12.63 -5.18 -18.82
CA THR A 32 -12.01 -5.27 -20.16
C THR A 32 -11.26 -6.61 -20.38
N GLY A 33 -11.28 -7.53 -19.41
CA GLY A 33 -10.65 -8.84 -19.52
C GLY A 33 -9.16 -8.88 -19.21
N VAL A 34 -8.59 -7.82 -18.63
CA VAL A 34 -7.19 -7.81 -18.18
C VAL A 34 -7.03 -8.81 -17.03
N SER A 35 -5.96 -9.62 -17.08
CA SER A 35 -5.67 -10.57 -16.00
C SER A 35 -5.50 -9.85 -14.66
N LYS A 36 -6.17 -10.39 -13.64
CA LYS A 36 -6.18 -9.88 -12.26
C LYS A 36 -4.79 -9.65 -11.67
N LEU A 37 -3.81 -10.47 -12.06
CA LEU A 37 -2.41 -10.36 -11.60
C LEU A 37 -1.60 -9.37 -12.43
N VAL A 38 -1.95 -9.17 -13.69
CA VAL A 38 -1.21 -8.31 -14.61
C VAL A 38 -1.39 -6.85 -14.22
N PHE A 39 -2.61 -6.44 -13.87
CA PHE A 39 -2.89 -5.05 -13.51
C PHE A 39 -2.06 -4.52 -12.30
N PRO A 40 -1.98 -5.23 -11.15
CA PRO A 40 -1.09 -4.88 -10.04
C PRO A 40 0.39 -4.71 -10.44
N VAL A 41 0.90 -5.60 -11.29
CA VAL A 41 2.30 -5.59 -11.74
C VAL A 41 2.57 -4.35 -12.57
N TYR A 42 1.71 -4.05 -13.55
CA TYR A 42 1.82 -2.83 -14.35
C TYR A 42 1.72 -1.58 -13.48
N ARG A 43 0.79 -1.53 -12.52
CA ARG A 43 0.66 -0.39 -11.59
C ARG A 43 1.96 -0.14 -10.83
N ASN A 44 2.57 -1.18 -10.27
CA ASN A 44 3.81 -1.06 -9.50
C ASN A 44 5.01 -0.65 -10.37
N ILE A 45 5.10 -1.16 -11.60
CA ILE A 45 6.14 -0.76 -12.56
C ILE A 45 5.97 0.72 -12.94
N THR A 46 4.76 1.15 -13.28
CA THR A 46 4.48 2.55 -13.61
C THR A 46 4.77 3.46 -12.42
N ALA A 47 4.35 3.08 -11.21
CA ALA A 47 4.65 3.83 -10.00
C ALA A 47 6.17 3.96 -9.77
N PHE A 48 6.93 2.89 -9.96
CA PHE A 48 8.38 2.92 -9.88
C PHE A 48 8.99 3.87 -10.91
N ILE A 49 8.58 3.79 -12.19
CA ILE A 49 9.10 4.66 -13.26
C ILE A 49 8.80 6.14 -13.00
N LEU A 50 7.63 6.46 -12.44
CA LEU A 50 7.24 7.84 -12.13
C LEU A 50 7.94 8.38 -10.88
N LEU A 51 8.06 7.55 -9.84
CA LEU A 51 8.66 7.94 -8.56
C LEU A 51 10.19 7.92 -8.59
N ALA A 52 10.82 7.03 -9.36
CA ALA A 52 12.28 6.92 -9.45
C ALA A 52 12.99 8.24 -9.83
N PRO A 53 12.59 8.99 -10.87
CA PRO A 53 13.21 10.27 -11.20
C PRO A 53 12.92 11.31 -10.11
N LEU A 54 11.69 11.36 -9.58
CA LEU A 54 11.31 12.32 -8.55
C LEU A 54 12.11 12.11 -7.26
N ALA A 55 12.27 10.86 -6.83
CA ALA A 55 13.12 10.47 -5.71
C ALA A 55 14.59 10.81 -6.00
N TYR A 56 15.08 10.52 -7.22
CA TYR A 56 16.45 10.85 -7.60
C TYR A 56 16.74 12.34 -7.48
N PHE A 57 15.85 13.22 -7.95
CA PHE A 57 16.04 14.67 -7.91
C PHE A 57 15.83 15.27 -6.52
N THR A 58 14.84 14.78 -5.77
CA THR A 58 14.50 15.31 -4.44
C THR A 58 15.55 14.94 -3.39
N GLU A 59 16.00 13.69 -3.39
CA GLU A 59 16.87 13.15 -2.33
C GLU A 59 18.35 13.15 -2.73
N LYS A 60 18.72 13.79 -3.84
CA LYS A 60 20.10 13.78 -4.36
C LYS A 60 21.13 14.27 -3.34
N LYS A 61 20.74 15.18 -2.44
CA LYS A 61 21.64 15.85 -1.50
C LYS A 61 21.82 15.09 -0.17
N ASP A 62 20.80 14.37 0.28
CA ASP A 62 20.74 13.74 1.61
C ASP A 62 20.61 12.21 1.49
N ARG A 63 21.36 11.56 0.58
CA ARG A 63 21.26 10.12 0.36
C ARG A 63 21.85 9.32 1.52
N PRO A 64 21.03 8.53 2.26
CA PRO A 64 21.58 7.58 3.20
C PRO A 64 22.33 6.46 2.46
N GLN A 65 23.38 5.92 3.07
CA GLN A 65 24.11 4.80 2.49
C GLN A 65 23.21 3.56 2.46
N ILE A 66 22.96 3.03 1.26
CA ILE A 66 22.18 1.80 1.09
C ILE A 66 23.09 0.60 1.36
N THR A 67 22.93 -0.03 2.52
CA THR A 67 23.61 -1.30 2.85
C THR A 67 22.82 -2.48 2.27
N SER A 68 23.49 -3.62 2.04
CA SER A 68 22.87 -4.88 1.62
C SER A 68 21.73 -5.33 2.55
N TYR A 69 21.87 -5.10 3.86
CA TYR A 69 20.81 -5.33 4.84
C TYR A 69 19.53 -4.54 4.54
N CYS A 70 19.66 -3.23 4.27
CA CYS A 70 18.53 -2.38 3.92
C CYS A 70 17.84 -2.85 2.62
N LEU A 71 18.61 -3.30 1.62
CA LEU A 71 18.05 -3.85 0.38
C LEU A 71 17.20 -5.08 0.65
N ILE A 72 17.68 -6.01 1.48
CA ILE A 72 16.91 -7.21 1.86
C ILE A 72 15.65 -6.81 2.61
N GLN A 73 15.74 -5.85 3.55
CA GLN A 73 14.56 -5.37 4.27
C GLN A 73 13.52 -4.76 3.33
N PHE A 74 13.91 -3.86 2.42
CA PHE A 74 12.99 -3.27 1.44
C PHE A 74 12.40 -4.32 0.51
N PHE A 75 13.19 -5.29 0.08
CA PHE A 75 12.70 -6.40 -0.73
C PHE A 75 11.64 -7.22 0.01
N LEU A 76 11.92 -7.63 1.25
CA LEU A 76 10.96 -8.37 2.07
C LEU A 76 9.70 -7.55 2.36
N LEU A 77 9.87 -6.25 2.63
CA LEU A 77 8.75 -5.33 2.86
C LEU A 77 7.87 -5.20 1.61
N GLY A 78 8.45 -5.09 0.43
CA GLY A 78 7.72 -5.04 -0.83
C GLY A 78 7.03 -6.38 -1.16
N LEU A 79 7.73 -7.49 -0.96
CA LEU A 79 7.21 -8.84 -1.21
C LEU A 79 6.02 -9.16 -0.30
N VAL A 80 6.17 -8.97 1.01
CA VAL A 80 5.13 -9.29 1.99
C VAL A 80 4.06 -8.20 2.03
N GLY A 81 4.45 -6.92 2.05
CA GLY A 81 3.53 -5.81 2.25
C GLY A 81 2.70 -5.44 1.03
N ILE A 82 3.25 -5.58 -0.19
CA ILE A 82 2.56 -5.21 -1.43
C ILE A 82 2.12 -6.45 -2.19
N THR A 83 3.05 -7.33 -2.56
CA THR A 83 2.77 -8.46 -3.46
C THR A 83 1.84 -9.49 -2.81
N MET A 84 2.15 -9.95 -1.60
CA MET A 84 1.28 -10.90 -0.90
C MET A 84 -0.08 -10.29 -0.56
N LYS A 85 -0.12 -9.01 -0.13
CA LYS A 85 -1.38 -8.31 0.13
C LYS A 85 -2.30 -8.31 -1.10
N GLU A 86 -1.77 -7.92 -2.25
CA GLU A 86 -2.55 -7.81 -3.48
C GLU A 86 -2.92 -9.20 -4.03
N GLY A 87 -2.01 -10.17 -3.96
CA GLY A 87 -2.28 -11.58 -4.33
C GLY A 87 -3.36 -12.24 -3.46
N PHE A 88 -3.26 -12.12 -2.13
CA PHE A 88 -4.27 -12.65 -1.22
C PHE A 88 -5.60 -11.91 -1.32
N TYR A 89 -5.60 -10.60 -1.61
CA TYR A 89 -6.83 -9.87 -1.88
C TYR A 89 -7.55 -10.43 -3.12
N LEU A 90 -6.82 -10.69 -4.20
CA LEU A 90 -7.38 -11.28 -5.41
C LEU A 90 -7.89 -12.71 -5.17
N LEU A 91 -7.10 -13.56 -4.51
CA LEU A 91 -7.53 -14.90 -4.12
C LEU A 91 -8.77 -14.87 -3.20
N GLY A 92 -8.80 -13.94 -2.25
CA GLY A 92 -9.94 -13.71 -1.38
C GLY A 92 -11.18 -13.32 -2.18
N LEU A 93 -11.05 -12.41 -3.14
CA LEU A 93 -12.15 -11.96 -3.99
C LEU A 93 -12.67 -13.05 -4.94
N ASP A 94 -11.82 -14.00 -5.32
CA ASP A 94 -12.21 -15.15 -6.14
C ASP A 94 -12.99 -16.20 -5.34
N ASN A 95 -12.76 -16.26 -4.02
CA ASN A 95 -13.43 -17.22 -3.12
C ASN A 95 -14.55 -16.59 -2.27
N THR A 96 -14.65 -15.26 -2.22
CA THR A 96 -15.57 -14.52 -1.35
C THR A 96 -16.20 -13.33 -2.07
N SER A 97 -17.18 -12.68 -1.44
CA SER A 97 -17.82 -11.50 -2.03
C SER A 97 -17.00 -10.22 -1.78
N PRO A 98 -17.11 -9.20 -2.65
CA PRO A 98 -16.54 -7.87 -2.39
C PRO A 98 -16.97 -7.30 -1.03
N THR A 99 -18.22 -7.54 -0.61
CA THR A 99 -18.75 -7.11 0.70
C THR A 99 -18.00 -7.76 1.86
N PHE A 100 -17.68 -9.05 1.74
CA PHE A 100 -16.89 -9.76 2.76
C PHE A 100 -15.46 -9.21 2.81
N ALA A 101 -14.82 -8.98 1.66
CA ALA A 101 -13.49 -8.37 1.60
C ALA A 101 -13.47 -6.95 2.19
N SER A 102 -14.53 -6.16 1.99
CA SER A 102 -14.69 -4.85 2.63
C SER A 102 -14.87 -4.95 4.15
N ALA A 103 -15.66 -5.92 4.63
CA ALA A 103 -15.83 -6.14 6.07
C ALA A 103 -14.51 -6.56 6.74
N MET A 104 -13.73 -7.42 6.09
CA MET A 104 -12.44 -7.89 6.62
C MET A 104 -11.41 -6.75 6.75
N GLN A 105 -11.47 -5.73 5.88
CA GLN A 105 -10.60 -4.55 5.98
C GLN A 105 -10.83 -3.75 7.27
N ASN A 106 -12.05 -3.76 7.84
CA ASN A 106 -12.33 -3.10 9.11
C ASN A 106 -11.65 -3.79 10.30
N SER A 107 -11.25 -5.05 10.16
CA SER A 107 -10.51 -5.78 11.18
C SER A 107 -9.01 -5.46 11.18
N VAL A 108 -8.50 -4.76 10.16
CA VAL A 108 -7.06 -4.44 10.03
C VAL A 108 -6.53 -3.69 11.25
N PRO A 109 -7.17 -2.62 11.78
CA PRO A 109 -6.69 -1.95 12.99
C PRO A 109 -6.65 -2.86 14.21
N ALA A 110 -7.63 -3.75 14.37
CA ALA A 110 -7.70 -4.68 15.48
C ALA A 110 -6.57 -5.73 15.41
N LEU A 111 -6.32 -6.30 14.22
CA LEU A 111 -5.22 -7.24 13.99
C LEU A 111 -3.86 -6.57 14.15
N THR A 112 -3.69 -5.34 13.68
CA THR A 112 -2.47 -4.55 13.88
C THR A 112 -2.20 -4.30 15.36
N PHE A 113 -3.23 -3.95 16.14
CA PHE A 113 -3.09 -3.78 17.59
C PHE A 113 -2.70 -5.09 18.27
N LEU A 114 -3.36 -6.20 17.91
CA LEU A 114 -3.03 -7.54 18.44
C LEU A 114 -1.56 -7.90 18.14
N MET A 115 -1.10 -7.71 16.89
CA MET A 115 0.30 -7.90 16.53
C MET A 115 1.23 -7.01 17.34
N ALA A 116 0.90 -5.73 17.53
CA ALA A 116 1.71 -4.81 18.31
C ALA A 116 1.83 -5.22 19.79
N VAL A 117 0.76 -5.79 20.36
CA VAL A 117 0.78 -6.37 21.72
C VAL A 117 1.66 -7.63 21.77
N ILE A 118 1.49 -8.56 20.83
CA ILE A 118 2.29 -9.80 20.75
C ILE A 118 3.79 -9.50 20.58
N LEU A 119 4.12 -8.52 19.72
CA LEU A 119 5.50 -8.07 19.49
C LEU A 119 6.02 -7.14 20.60
N ARG A 120 5.22 -6.90 21.65
CA ARG A 120 5.55 -6.04 22.81
C ARG A 120 5.90 -4.59 22.44
N GLN A 121 5.45 -4.11 21.28
CA GLN A 121 5.67 -2.73 20.82
C GLN A 121 4.64 -1.76 21.43
N ALA A 122 3.42 -2.23 21.71
CA ALA A 122 2.35 -1.41 22.27
C ALA A 122 2.48 -1.13 23.79
N ILE A 123 3.33 -1.87 24.51
CA ILE A 123 3.49 -1.75 25.97
C ILE A 123 4.59 -0.73 26.34
N THR A 124 5.35 -0.25 25.34
CA THR A 124 6.48 0.68 25.51
C THR A 124 6.20 2.13 25.10
N LEU A 125 4.95 2.44 24.74
CA LEU A 125 4.44 3.80 24.46
C LEU A 125 3.58 4.27 25.64
#